data_AF-A0A371P6R5-F1
#
_entry.id   AF-A0A371P6R5-F1
#
_cell.length_a   1.000
_cell.length_b   1.000
_cell.length_c   1.000
_cell.angle_alpha   90.00
_cell.angle_beta   90.00
_cell.angle_gamma   90.00
#
_symmetry.space_group_name_H-M   'P 1'
#
loop_
_entity.id
_entity.type
_entity.pdbx_description
1 polymer ?
#
loop_
_entity_poly.entity_id
_entity_poly.type
_entity_poly.pdbx_seq_one_letter_code
_entity_poly.pdbx_strand_id
1 'polypeptide(L)'
;MNTGFITKKNYDYAEAGHDGYWRLNAPVGVSRQILSIKSEYWLLIDTFRSAGKHTYGVHFHFAENTPLQMDQERGRIVTAHKHGSNLLMQTAGAAVRMNREDCWIARHYNEKHRSSKVVLETEGEGPFTTIVTVLRPFDHSEQISLMVQPLAIKWKSEQEVGPEQAIGFALHDGERTDYVVVSRQGPQSYRFAGVQMTGEVLWLRREEGGTDRAYVVK
;
A
#
# COMPACT_ATOMS: atom_id res chain seq x y z
N MET A 1 1.36 19.91 4.70
CA MET A 1 1.09 18.47 4.51
C MET A 1 0.09 18.35 3.39
N ASN A 2 0.23 17.35 2.53
CA ASN A 2 -0.74 17.10 1.48
C ASN A 2 -1.95 16.41 2.10
N THR A 3 -3.14 16.98 1.86
CA THR A 3 -4.43 16.38 2.20
C THR A 3 -5.29 16.46 0.95
N GLY A 4 -5.90 15.33 0.57
CA GLY A 4 -6.68 15.26 -0.65
C GLY A 4 -7.68 14.12 -0.59
N PHE A 5 -8.83 14.32 -1.23
CA PHE A 5 -9.87 13.32 -1.37
C PHE A 5 -10.52 13.44 -2.75
N ILE A 6 -10.59 12.34 -3.48
CA ILE A 6 -11.12 12.25 -4.84
C ILE A 6 -12.03 11.03 -4.90
N THR A 7 -13.25 11.21 -5.40
CA THR A 7 -14.19 10.12 -5.68
C THR A 7 -14.51 10.09 -7.16
N LYS A 8 -14.37 8.92 -7.78
CA LYS A 8 -14.72 8.67 -9.20
C LYS A 8 -15.54 7.39 -9.33
N LYS A 9 -16.01 7.10 -10.55
CA LYS A 9 -16.80 5.89 -10.81
C LYS A 9 -16.04 4.60 -10.51
N ASN A 10 -14.74 4.55 -10.80
CA ASN A 10 -13.95 3.31 -10.74
C ASN A 10 -12.97 3.27 -9.56
N TYR A 11 -12.67 4.42 -8.96
CA TYR A 11 -11.72 4.52 -7.87
C TYR A 11 -12.07 5.66 -6.92
N ASP A 12 -11.58 5.56 -5.70
CA ASP A 12 -11.48 6.67 -4.76
C ASP A 12 -10.02 6.83 -4.33
N TYR A 13 -9.58 8.06 -4.10
CA TYR A 13 -8.24 8.37 -3.62
C TYR A 13 -8.32 9.26 -2.39
N ALA A 14 -7.52 8.95 -1.38
CA ALA A 14 -7.36 9.78 -0.19
C ALA A 14 -5.87 9.90 0.16
N GLU A 15 -5.45 11.07 0.62
CA GLU A 15 -4.12 11.28 1.17
C GLU A 15 -4.19 12.17 2.42
N ALA A 16 -3.34 11.86 3.38
CA ALA A 16 -3.14 12.70 4.57
C ALA A 16 -1.75 12.45 5.15
N GLY A 17 -1.28 13.40 5.96
CA GLY A 17 -0.05 13.24 6.75
C GLY A 17 -0.15 13.91 8.11
N HIS A 18 0.84 13.65 8.96
CA HIS A 18 0.95 14.26 10.29
C HIS A 18 2.43 14.41 10.72
N ASP A 19 2.64 15.20 11.77
CA ASP A 19 3.94 15.63 12.32
C ASP A 19 4.18 15.12 13.75
N GLY A 20 3.37 14.16 14.22
CA GLY A 20 3.43 13.63 15.59
C GLY A 20 4.80 13.11 16.06
N TYR A 21 5.75 12.93 15.15
CA TYR A 21 7.14 12.50 15.41
C TYR A 21 8.18 13.61 15.21
N TRP A 22 7.79 14.89 15.12
CA TRP A 22 8.73 16.00 14.96
C TRP A 22 9.58 16.30 16.19
N ARG A 23 9.17 15.79 17.36
CA ARG A 23 9.93 15.90 18.62
C ARG A 23 11.12 14.93 18.72
N LEU A 24 11.28 14.02 17.77
CA LEU A 24 12.43 13.10 17.75
C LEU A 24 13.71 13.85 17.34
N ASN A 25 14.87 13.36 17.78
CA ASN A 25 16.18 13.94 17.42
C ASN A 25 16.38 14.05 15.89
N ALA A 26 15.92 13.04 15.16
CA ALA A 26 15.71 13.08 13.72
C ALA A 26 14.19 13.10 13.47
N PRO A 27 13.60 14.27 13.16
CA PRO A 27 12.16 14.42 12.92
C PRO A 27 11.64 13.53 11.80
N VAL A 28 10.49 12.89 12.02
CA VAL A 28 9.82 12.07 10.99
C VAL A 28 8.51 12.71 10.56
N GLY A 29 8.37 13.02 9.27
CA GLY A 29 7.08 13.30 8.65
C GLY A 29 6.42 12.02 8.15
N VAL A 30 5.14 11.84 8.45
CA VAL A 30 4.38 10.64 8.04
C VAL A 30 3.29 11.05 7.06
N SER A 31 3.10 10.26 6.01
CA SER A 31 1.95 10.40 5.11
C SER A 31 1.47 9.05 4.61
N ARG A 32 0.15 8.92 4.45
CA ARG A 32 -0.50 7.77 3.82
C ARG A 32 -1.29 8.22 2.62
N GLN A 33 -1.12 7.51 1.52
CA GLN A 33 -1.99 7.58 0.34
C GLN A 33 -2.79 6.28 0.26
N ILE A 34 -4.08 6.38 -0.05
CA ILE A 34 -4.99 5.24 -0.20
C ILE A 34 -5.66 5.38 -1.57
N LEU A 35 -5.45 4.38 -2.43
CA LEU A 35 -6.18 4.23 -3.68
C LEU A 35 -7.12 3.03 -3.53
N SER A 36 -8.43 3.30 -3.47
CA SER A 36 -9.47 2.26 -3.50
C SER A 36 -9.85 2.00 -4.94
N ILE A 37 -9.63 0.77 -5.41
CA ILE A 37 -10.19 0.30 -6.67
C ILE A 37 -11.53 -0.35 -6.35
N LYS A 38 -12.62 0.26 -6.83
CA LYS A 38 -13.96 -0.02 -6.32
C LYS A 38 -14.35 -1.48 -6.50
N SER A 39 -14.79 -2.09 -5.39
CA SER A 39 -15.21 -3.49 -5.31
C SER A 39 -14.09 -4.52 -5.51
N GLU A 40 -12.83 -4.10 -5.41
CA GLU A 40 -11.69 -4.99 -5.70
C GLU A 40 -10.66 -5.00 -4.56
N TYR A 41 -9.98 -3.88 -4.33
CA TYR A 41 -8.95 -3.79 -3.29
C TYR A 41 -8.59 -2.34 -2.95
N TRP A 42 -7.83 -2.17 -1.87
CA TRP A 42 -7.19 -0.91 -1.51
C TRP A 42 -5.67 -1.06 -1.60
N LEU A 43 -5.02 -0.08 -2.23
CA LEU A 43 -3.58 0.12 -2.21
C LEU A 43 -3.25 1.22 -1.21
N LEU A 44 -2.48 0.89 -0.18
CA LEU A 44 -2.00 1.79 0.84
C LEU A 44 -0.50 2.03 0.64
N ILE A 45 -0.09 3.28 0.61
CA ILE A 45 1.30 3.69 0.48
C ILE A 45 1.64 4.56 1.68
N ASP A 46 2.35 3.98 2.63
CA ASP A 46 2.85 4.66 3.82
C ASP A 46 4.26 5.18 3.53
N THR A 47 4.44 6.50 3.58
CA THR A 47 5.74 7.16 3.40
C THR A 47 6.17 7.83 4.70
N PHE A 48 7.40 7.55 5.10
CA PHE A 48 8.10 8.20 6.20
C PHE A 48 9.25 9.03 5.65
N ARG A 49 9.28 10.33 5.98
CA ARG A 49 10.34 11.26 5.58
C ARG A 49 11.18 11.64 6.79
N SER A 50 12.45 11.28 6.79
CA SER A 50 13.42 11.64 7.83
C SER A 50 14.81 11.78 7.21
N ALA A 51 15.71 12.51 7.86
CA ALA A 51 17.13 12.48 7.52
C ALA A 51 17.91 11.44 8.36
N GLY A 52 17.29 10.88 9.41
CA GLY A 52 17.90 9.93 10.31
C GLY A 52 17.49 8.49 10.04
N LYS A 53 18.21 7.56 10.66
CA LYS A 53 17.88 6.14 10.69
C LYS A 53 16.79 5.87 11.73
N HIS A 54 15.74 5.15 11.33
CA HIS A 54 14.66 4.72 12.23
C HIS A 54 14.17 3.30 11.90
N THR A 55 13.45 2.72 12.85
CA THR A 55 12.54 1.60 12.61
C THR A 55 11.13 2.16 12.49
N TYR A 56 10.46 1.84 11.38
CA TYR A 56 9.11 2.30 11.07
C TYR A 56 8.13 1.13 11.20
N GLY A 57 6.98 1.37 11.84
CA GLY A 57 5.95 0.35 12.05
C GLY A 57 4.58 0.83 11.58
N VAL A 58 3.88 0.00 10.80
CA VAL A 58 2.47 0.19 10.43
C VAL A 58 1.63 -0.88 11.09
N HIS A 59 0.67 -0.48 11.91
CA HIS A 59 -0.16 -1.39 12.69
C HIS A 59 -1.51 -1.66 12.00
N PHE A 60 -1.85 -2.94 11.84
CA PHE A 60 -3.16 -3.40 11.37
C PHE A 60 -3.84 -4.22 12.46
N HIS A 61 -4.99 -3.77 12.95
CA HIS A 61 -5.77 -4.46 13.98
C HIS A 61 -6.81 -5.37 13.33
N PHE A 62 -6.95 -6.59 13.86
CA PHE A 62 -7.96 -7.55 13.42
C PHE A 62 -9.09 -7.65 14.44
N ALA A 63 -10.26 -8.11 14.00
CA ALA A 63 -11.37 -8.36 14.91
C ALA A 63 -11.04 -9.50 15.89
N GLU A 64 -11.82 -9.56 16.96
CA GLU A 64 -11.74 -10.62 17.95
C GLU A 64 -11.87 -11.99 17.28
N ASN A 65 -11.06 -12.95 17.70
CA ASN A 65 -11.07 -14.33 17.19
C ASN A 65 -10.83 -14.46 15.66
N THR A 66 -10.25 -13.46 14.99
CA THR A 66 -9.84 -13.60 13.58
C THR A 66 -8.69 -14.61 13.45
N PRO A 67 -8.88 -15.74 12.73
CA PRO A 67 -7.80 -16.66 12.43
C PRO A 67 -6.87 -16.04 11.37
N LEU A 68 -5.57 -16.00 11.66
CA LEU A 68 -4.56 -15.40 10.78
C LEU A 68 -3.55 -16.45 10.33
N GLN A 69 -3.27 -16.46 9.03
CA GLN A 69 -2.15 -17.17 8.43
C GLN A 69 -1.15 -16.13 7.91
N MET A 70 0.13 -16.28 8.27
CA MET A 70 1.19 -15.35 7.91
C MET A 70 2.30 -16.09 7.18
N ASP A 71 2.72 -15.54 6.04
CA ASP A 71 3.83 -16.03 5.22
C ASP A 71 4.83 -14.89 5.07
N GLN A 72 5.88 -14.95 5.90
CA GLN A 72 6.93 -13.93 5.99
C GLN A 72 7.73 -13.80 4.70
N GLU A 73 7.96 -14.90 4.00
CA GLU A 73 8.75 -14.92 2.77
C GLU A 73 8.00 -14.26 1.62
N ARG A 74 6.69 -14.49 1.55
CA ARG A 74 5.83 -13.89 0.51
C ARG A 74 5.26 -12.53 0.92
N GLY A 75 5.51 -12.04 2.13
CA GLY A 75 4.92 -10.77 2.60
C GLY A 75 3.39 -10.82 2.66
N ARG A 76 2.83 -11.97 3.04
CA ARG A 76 1.40 -12.27 2.90
C ARG A 76 0.76 -12.58 4.25
N ILE A 77 -0.38 -11.94 4.52
CA ILE A 77 -1.23 -12.20 5.70
C ILE A 77 -2.65 -12.46 5.20
N VAL A 78 -3.26 -13.55 5.65
CA VAL A 78 -4.58 -14.00 5.21
C VAL A 78 -5.46 -14.26 6.41
N THR A 79 -6.66 -13.70 6.44
CA THR A 79 -7.70 -14.17 7.38
C THR A 79 -8.26 -15.50 6.86
N ALA A 80 -8.49 -16.45 7.76
CA ALA A 80 -8.89 -17.82 7.41
C ALA A 80 -10.23 -18.23 8.04
N HIS A 81 -11.23 -17.35 7.97
CA HIS A 81 -12.59 -17.67 8.41
C HIS A 81 -13.18 -18.76 7.51
N LYS A 82 -13.83 -19.77 8.11
CA LYS A 82 -14.45 -20.90 7.39
C LYS A 82 -15.70 -20.51 6.59
N HIS A 83 -16.32 -19.38 6.95
CA HIS A 83 -17.55 -18.88 6.33
C HIS A 83 -17.43 -17.37 6.15
N GLY A 84 -18.04 -16.85 5.08
CA GLY A 84 -18.03 -15.42 4.74
C GLY A 84 -16.74 -14.99 4.03
N SER A 85 -16.59 -13.68 3.93
CA SER A 85 -15.46 -13.06 3.24
C SER A 85 -14.22 -13.00 4.13
N ASN A 86 -13.07 -13.13 3.50
CA ASN A 86 -11.76 -13.02 4.09
C ASN A 86 -11.00 -11.84 3.48
N LEU A 87 -9.85 -11.52 4.06
CA LEU A 87 -8.97 -10.46 3.64
C LEU A 87 -7.57 -11.02 3.37
N LEU A 88 -7.05 -10.76 2.18
CA LEU A 88 -5.64 -10.84 1.88
C LEU A 88 -5.01 -9.47 2.14
N MET A 89 -3.93 -9.46 2.91
CA MET A 89 -3.00 -8.36 3.00
C MET A 89 -1.67 -8.77 2.37
N GLN A 90 -1.25 -8.05 1.33
CA GLN A 90 -0.01 -8.30 0.60
C GLN A 90 0.88 -7.06 0.72
N THR A 91 2.05 -7.20 1.33
CA THR A 91 3.06 -6.13 1.39
C THR A 91 4.07 -6.27 0.26
N ALA A 92 4.56 -5.14 -0.24
CA ALA A 92 5.69 -5.05 -1.17
C ALA A 92 6.73 -4.07 -0.65
N GLY A 93 7.98 -4.26 -1.06
CA GLY A 93 9.11 -3.43 -0.67
C GLY A 93 10.15 -4.19 0.16
N ALA A 94 11.27 -3.51 0.43
CA ALA A 94 12.42 -4.10 1.11
C ALA A 94 12.04 -4.64 2.50
N ALA A 95 12.50 -5.87 2.80
CA ALA A 95 12.65 -6.47 4.13
C ALA A 95 11.57 -6.16 5.19
N VAL A 96 10.30 -6.06 4.81
CA VAL A 96 9.20 -5.81 5.75
C VAL A 96 9.00 -7.03 6.64
N ARG A 97 9.30 -6.91 7.92
CA ARG A 97 9.00 -7.92 8.95
C ARG A 97 7.54 -7.81 9.35
N MET A 98 6.87 -8.95 9.52
CA MET A 98 5.46 -9.01 9.92
C MET A 98 5.37 -9.63 11.31
N ASN A 99 5.10 -8.80 12.31
CA ASN A 99 5.07 -9.21 13.71
C ASN A 99 3.62 -9.26 14.21
N ARG A 100 3.15 -10.45 14.61
CA ARG A 100 1.85 -10.60 15.29
C ARG A 100 2.00 -10.27 16.76
N GLU A 101 1.14 -9.40 17.25
CA GLU A 101 1.08 -9.01 18.66
C GLU A 101 -0.34 -9.15 19.20
N ASP A 102 -0.45 -9.55 20.47
CA ASP A 102 -1.71 -9.51 21.20
C ASP A 102 -2.13 -8.05 21.46
N CYS A 103 -3.42 -7.78 21.35
CA CYS A 103 -3.98 -6.48 21.68
C CYS A 103 -5.39 -6.61 22.29
N TRP A 104 -6.03 -5.46 22.52
CA TRP A 104 -7.37 -5.38 23.10
C TRP A 104 -8.28 -4.55 22.20
N ILE A 105 -9.53 -4.96 22.06
CA ILE A 105 -10.61 -4.17 21.43
C ILE A 105 -11.68 -3.91 22.49
N ALA A 106 -12.15 -2.67 22.59
CA ALA A 106 -13.22 -2.24 23.49
C ALA A 106 -14.35 -1.64 22.66
N ARG A 107 -15.41 -2.43 22.42
CA ARG A 107 -16.60 -1.99 21.65
C ARG A 107 -17.64 -1.30 22.52
N HIS A 108 -17.66 -1.64 23.80
CA HIS A 108 -18.59 -1.11 24.80
C HIS A 108 -17.81 -0.58 26.00
N TYR A 109 -18.41 0.39 26.70
CA TYR A 109 -17.83 0.96 27.90
C TYR A 109 -17.62 -0.12 28.96
N ASN A 110 -16.48 -0.11 29.65
CA ASN A 110 -16.05 -1.10 30.64
C ASN A 110 -15.87 -2.54 30.14
N GLU A 111 -15.88 -2.79 28.83
CA GLU A 111 -15.64 -4.10 28.23
C GLU A 111 -14.39 -4.08 27.36
N LYS A 112 -13.54 -5.10 27.50
CA LYS A 112 -12.41 -5.32 26.60
C LYS A 112 -12.28 -6.79 26.25
N HIS A 113 -12.06 -7.07 24.98
CA HIS A 113 -11.86 -8.40 24.46
C HIS A 113 -10.44 -8.53 23.91
N ARG A 114 -9.85 -9.72 24.08
CA ARG A 114 -8.55 -10.02 23.47
C ARG A 114 -8.71 -10.04 21.96
N SER A 115 -7.75 -9.45 21.27
CA SER A 115 -7.62 -9.51 19.83
C SER A 115 -6.13 -9.61 19.46
N SER A 116 -5.85 -9.53 18.16
CA SER A 116 -4.49 -9.44 17.66
C SER A 116 -4.35 -8.30 16.65
N LYS A 117 -3.13 -7.78 16.55
CA LYS A 117 -2.70 -6.88 15.49
C LYS A 117 -1.48 -7.48 14.80
N VAL A 118 -1.24 -7.06 13.56
CA VAL A 118 0.03 -7.29 12.89
C VAL A 118 0.73 -5.96 12.67
N VAL A 119 2.02 -5.92 12.93
CA VAL A 119 2.90 -4.77 12.69
C VAL A 119 3.78 -5.08 11.50
N LEU A 120 3.67 -4.25 10.46
CA LEU A 120 4.60 -4.24 9.34
C LEU A 120 5.75 -3.33 9.72
N GLU A 121 6.94 -3.90 9.90
CA GLU A 121 8.13 -3.18 10.33
C GLU A 121 9.23 -3.18 9.27
N THR A 122 9.85 -2.02 9.07
CA THR A 122 11.06 -1.88 8.26
C THR A 122 12.03 -0.93 8.92
N GLU A 123 13.32 -1.16 8.73
CA GLU A 123 14.36 -0.16 9.01
C GLU A 123 14.59 0.69 7.75
N GLY A 124 14.92 1.96 7.94
CA GLY A 124 15.24 2.84 6.83
C GLY A 124 16.06 4.05 7.26
N GLU A 125 16.88 4.53 6.33
CA GLU A 125 17.73 5.70 6.46
C GLU A 125 17.67 6.47 5.14
N GLY A 126 17.78 7.81 5.22
CA GLY A 126 17.63 8.68 4.07
C GLY A 126 16.20 9.20 3.89
N PRO A 127 15.98 10.03 2.85
CA PRO A 127 14.87 10.98 2.84
C PRO A 127 13.50 10.33 2.78
N PHE A 128 13.38 9.10 2.31
CA PHE A 128 12.11 8.39 2.24
C PHE A 128 12.25 6.91 2.57
N THR A 129 11.40 6.42 3.46
CA THR A 129 11.13 4.99 3.65
C THR A 129 9.66 4.73 3.31
N THR A 130 9.34 3.61 2.65
CA THR A 130 7.97 3.33 2.20
C THR A 130 7.58 1.88 2.46
N ILE A 131 6.38 1.71 3.00
CA ILE A 131 5.70 0.41 3.09
C ILE A 131 4.49 0.47 2.16
N VAL A 132 4.38 -0.50 1.26
CA VAL A 132 3.22 -0.63 0.37
C VAL A 132 2.44 -1.85 0.74
N THR A 133 1.14 -1.66 1.00
CA THR A 133 0.24 -2.71 1.44
C THR A 133 -1.00 -2.73 0.56
N VAL A 134 -1.36 -3.91 0.06
CA VAL A 134 -2.63 -4.11 -0.66
C VAL A 134 -3.57 -4.92 0.22
N LEU A 135 -4.79 -4.43 0.36
CA LEU A 135 -5.89 -5.06 1.07
C LEU A 135 -6.93 -5.55 0.05
N ARG A 136 -7.02 -6.86 -0.17
CA ARG A 136 -7.93 -7.48 -1.14
C ARG A 136 -8.93 -8.38 -0.42
N PRO A 137 -10.21 -7.99 -0.30
CA PRO A 137 -11.27 -8.89 0.10
C PRO A 137 -11.38 -10.06 -0.89
N PHE A 138 -11.76 -11.22 -0.39
CA PHE A 138 -12.03 -12.38 -1.23
C PHE A 138 -13.00 -13.32 -0.51
N ASP A 139 -13.81 -14.07 -1.25
CA ASP A 139 -14.61 -15.14 -0.67
C ASP A 139 -13.82 -16.45 -0.56
N HIS A 140 -14.14 -17.29 0.43
CA HIS A 140 -13.38 -18.52 0.71
C HIS A 140 -13.22 -19.46 -0.51
N SER A 141 -14.11 -19.40 -1.50
CA SER A 141 -14.04 -20.19 -2.73
C SER A 141 -13.10 -19.63 -3.80
N GLU A 142 -12.61 -18.40 -3.66
CA GLU A 142 -11.74 -17.77 -4.63
C GLU A 142 -10.29 -18.24 -4.52
N GLN A 143 -9.66 -18.47 -5.67
CA GLN A 143 -8.22 -18.63 -5.72
C GLN A 143 -7.54 -17.27 -5.60
N ILE A 144 -6.58 -17.17 -4.68
CA ILE A 144 -5.91 -15.91 -4.37
C ILE A 144 -4.53 -15.89 -5.04
N SER A 145 -4.38 -15.04 -6.06
CA SER A 145 -3.16 -14.89 -6.87
C SER A 145 -2.48 -13.53 -6.75
N LEU A 146 -3.00 -12.61 -5.94
CA LEU A 146 -2.49 -11.25 -5.87
C LEU A 146 -1.01 -11.21 -5.45
N MET A 147 -0.18 -10.58 -6.28
CA MET A 147 1.22 -10.30 -6.02
C MET A 147 1.52 -8.82 -6.31
N VAL A 148 2.41 -8.22 -5.53
CA VAL A 148 2.80 -6.82 -5.70
C VAL A 148 4.32 -6.76 -5.84
N GLN A 149 4.81 -6.11 -6.88
CA GLN A 149 6.23 -6.01 -7.19
C GLN A 149 6.62 -4.56 -7.49
N PRO A 150 7.85 -4.13 -7.12
CA PRO A 150 8.37 -2.84 -7.56
C PRO A 150 8.39 -2.74 -9.08
N LEU A 151 8.03 -1.58 -9.60
CA LEU A 151 8.01 -1.27 -11.04
C LEU A 151 9.11 -0.26 -11.35
N ALA A 152 9.96 -0.59 -12.31
CA ALA A 152 10.93 0.37 -12.86
C ALA A 152 10.20 1.48 -13.61
N ILE A 153 10.57 2.73 -13.31
CA ILE A 153 10.00 3.92 -13.94
C ILE A 153 11.12 4.68 -14.65
N LYS A 154 10.81 5.24 -15.81
CA LYS A 154 11.74 6.08 -16.57
C LYS A 154 11.16 7.48 -16.79
N TRP A 155 12.04 8.45 -16.95
CA TRP A 155 11.68 9.78 -17.46
C TRP A 155 11.28 9.70 -18.93
N LYS A 156 10.73 10.79 -19.47
CA LYS A 156 10.53 10.94 -20.93
C LYS A 156 11.84 10.77 -21.72
N SER A 157 12.97 11.17 -21.13
CA SER A 157 14.34 11.01 -21.64
C SER A 157 14.89 9.58 -21.55
N GLU A 158 14.10 8.61 -21.08
CA GLU A 158 14.45 7.19 -20.88
C GLU A 158 15.47 6.90 -19.76
N GLN A 159 15.95 7.92 -19.07
CA GLN A 159 16.73 7.76 -17.85
C GLN A 159 15.86 7.15 -16.73
N GLU A 160 16.47 6.31 -15.89
CA GLU A 160 15.79 5.73 -14.74
C GLU A 160 15.42 6.80 -13.70
N VAL A 161 14.27 6.60 -13.06
CA VAL A 161 13.77 7.46 -11.99
C VAL A 161 14.09 6.78 -10.66
N GLY A 162 14.81 7.48 -9.79
CA GLY A 162 15.12 6.97 -8.46
C GLY A 162 13.91 6.98 -7.52
N PRO A 163 13.91 6.13 -6.47
CA PRO A 163 12.80 6.04 -5.50
C PRO A 163 12.55 7.33 -4.71
N GLU A 164 13.54 8.24 -4.65
CA GLU A 164 13.40 9.57 -4.07
C GLU A 164 12.55 10.52 -4.91
N GLN A 165 12.40 10.23 -6.21
CA GLN A 165 11.69 11.06 -7.18
C GLN A 165 10.30 10.50 -7.48
N ALA A 166 10.18 9.17 -7.64
CA ALA A 166 8.91 8.48 -7.78
C ALA A 166 9.04 7.00 -7.38
N ILE A 167 7.93 6.39 -7.01
CA ILE A 167 7.82 4.96 -6.74
C ILE A 167 6.77 4.33 -7.65
N GLY A 168 7.00 3.09 -8.04
CA GLY A 168 6.12 2.35 -8.94
C GLY A 168 5.87 0.94 -8.42
N PHE A 169 4.66 0.43 -8.66
CA PHE A 169 4.24 -0.92 -8.30
C PHE A 169 3.45 -1.56 -9.43
N ALA A 170 3.71 -2.84 -9.68
CA ALA A 170 2.85 -3.70 -10.49
C ALA A 170 2.10 -4.65 -9.54
N LEU A 171 0.78 -4.66 -9.64
CA LEU A 171 -0.11 -5.55 -8.91
C LEU A 171 -0.67 -6.56 -9.89
N HIS A 172 -0.30 -7.83 -9.75
CA HIS A 172 -0.78 -8.93 -10.59
C HIS A 172 -1.88 -9.68 -9.85
N ASP A 173 -3.08 -9.76 -10.41
CA ASP A 173 -4.22 -10.46 -9.82
C ASP A 173 -4.99 -11.22 -10.92
N GLY A 174 -4.66 -12.51 -11.08
CA GLY A 174 -5.18 -13.32 -12.16
C GLY A 174 -4.68 -12.82 -13.53
N GLU A 175 -5.60 -12.64 -14.47
CA GLU A 175 -5.33 -12.15 -15.84
C GLU A 175 -5.20 -10.61 -15.91
N ARG A 176 -5.27 -9.94 -14.75
CA ARG A 176 -5.23 -8.49 -14.65
C ARG A 176 -3.93 -8.02 -14.01
N THR A 177 -3.36 -6.96 -14.56
CA THR A 177 -2.25 -6.23 -13.95
C THR A 177 -2.59 -4.75 -13.81
N ASP A 178 -2.41 -4.23 -12.60
CA ASP A 178 -2.55 -2.81 -12.29
C ASP A 178 -1.17 -2.22 -12.01
N TYR A 179 -0.76 -1.22 -12.77
CA TYR A 179 0.46 -0.47 -12.59
C TYR A 179 0.14 0.87 -11.93
N VAL A 180 0.77 1.16 -10.80
CA VAL A 180 0.58 2.41 -10.08
C VAL A 180 1.91 3.11 -9.95
N VAL A 181 1.96 4.40 -10.30
CA VAL A 181 3.12 5.28 -10.13
C VAL A 181 2.73 6.47 -9.27
N VAL A 182 3.56 6.78 -8.28
CA VAL A 182 3.41 7.93 -7.40
C VAL A 182 4.65 8.79 -7.47
N SER A 183 4.48 10.04 -7.93
CA SER A 183 5.53 11.05 -7.88
C SER A 183 5.71 11.59 -6.48
N ARG A 184 6.96 11.92 -6.13
CA ARG A 184 7.31 12.67 -4.92
C ARG A 184 7.63 14.15 -5.20
N GLN A 185 7.52 14.58 -6.46
CA GLN A 185 7.94 15.90 -6.93
C GLN A 185 6.80 16.66 -7.64
N GLY A 186 5.55 16.31 -7.33
CA GLY A 186 4.35 16.84 -7.99
C GLY A 186 4.08 16.20 -9.35
N PRO A 187 3.20 16.79 -10.18
CA PRO A 187 2.88 16.24 -11.49
C PRO A 187 4.10 16.19 -12.42
N GLN A 188 4.45 14.99 -12.89
CA GLN A 188 5.59 14.75 -13.78
C GLN A 188 5.23 13.75 -14.88
N SER A 189 6.04 13.65 -15.93
CA SER A 189 5.84 12.69 -17.02
C SER A 189 6.75 11.47 -16.86
N TYR A 190 6.13 10.29 -16.79
CA TYR A 190 6.78 9.01 -16.58
C TYR A 190 6.48 8.03 -17.69
N ARG A 191 7.46 7.18 -18.00
CA ARG A 191 7.33 6.00 -18.85
C ARG A 191 7.38 4.74 -17.98
N PHE A 192 6.38 3.89 -18.11
CA PHE A 192 6.27 2.62 -17.41
C PHE A 192 5.29 1.70 -18.16
N ALA A 193 5.45 0.37 -18.03
CA ALA A 193 4.54 -0.62 -18.65
C ALA A 193 4.24 -0.42 -20.16
N GLY A 194 5.17 0.19 -20.91
CA GLY A 194 5.03 0.48 -22.33
C GLY A 194 4.23 1.75 -22.66
N VAL A 195 3.75 2.50 -21.67
CA VAL A 195 3.01 3.76 -21.87
C VAL A 195 3.81 4.96 -21.37
N GLN A 196 3.36 6.16 -21.74
CA GLN A 196 3.79 7.42 -21.15
C GLN A 196 2.56 8.13 -20.58
N MET A 197 2.63 8.54 -19.31
CA MET A 197 1.56 9.25 -18.62
C MET A 197 2.13 10.45 -17.85
N THR A 198 1.28 11.44 -17.57
CA THR A 198 1.66 12.65 -16.85
C THR A 198 0.69 12.91 -15.71
N GLY A 199 1.21 13.11 -14.50
CA GLY A 199 0.43 13.30 -13.28
C GLY A 199 1.27 13.05 -12.03
N GLU A 200 0.66 13.22 -10.86
CA GLU A 200 1.26 12.95 -9.55
C GLU A 200 0.98 11.53 -9.10
N VAL A 201 -0.25 11.04 -9.31
CA VAL A 201 -0.64 9.64 -9.06
C VAL A 201 -1.25 9.07 -10.33
N LEU A 202 -0.65 8.01 -10.84
CA LEU A 202 -0.99 7.40 -12.13
C LEU A 202 -1.38 5.95 -11.90
N TRP A 203 -2.45 5.53 -12.56
CA TRP A 203 -2.92 4.15 -12.53
C TRP A 203 -3.21 3.67 -13.95
N LEU A 204 -2.56 2.58 -14.36
CA LEU A 204 -2.80 1.89 -15.62
C LEU A 204 -3.29 0.46 -15.31
N ARG A 205 -4.44 0.09 -15.84
CA ARG A 205 -4.96 -1.27 -15.81
C ARG A 205 -4.77 -1.94 -17.16
N ARG A 206 -4.23 -3.16 -17.15
CA ARG A 206 -4.13 -4.06 -18.30
C ARG A 206 -4.81 -5.39 -17.97
N GLU A 207 -5.66 -5.85 -18.87
CA GLU A 207 -6.34 -7.14 -18.82
C GLU A 207 -5.86 -7.95 -20.03
N GLU A 208 -5.62 -9.26 -19.86
CA GLU A 208 -5.18 -10.12 -20.96
C GLU A 208 -6.20 -10.12 -22.11
N GLY A 209 -5.74 -9.85 -23.33
CA GLY A 209 -6.61 -9.70 -24.51
C GLY A 209 -7.51 -8.45 -24.53
N GLY A 210 -7.43 -7.59 -23.50
CA GLY A 210 -8.20 -6.36 -23.38
C GLY A 210 -7.45 -5.10 -23.81
N THR A 211 -8.16 -3.96 -23.84
CA THR A 211 -7.57 -2.64 -24.02
C THR A 211 -7.14 -2.04 -22.69
N ASP A 212 -5.94 -1.44 -22.68
CA ASP A 212 -5.44 -0.69 -21.53
C ASP A 212 -6.40 0.42 -21.08
N ARG A 213 -6.57 0.56 -19.77
CA ARG A 213 -7.33 1.66 -19.16
C ARG A 213 -6.40 2.51 -18.31
N ALA A 214 -6.22 3.76 -18.70
CA ALA A 214 -5.31 4.69 -18.04
C ALA A 214 -6.09 5.76 -17.25
N TYR A 215 -5.62 6.05 -16.03
CA TYR A 215 -6.21 7.02 -15.12
C TYR A 215 -5.12 7.94 -14.56
N VAL A 216 -5.31 9.25 -14.72
CA VAL A 216 -4.61 10.25 -13.91
C VAL A 216 -5.45 10.43 -12.65
N VAL A 217 -4.97 9.89 -11.54
CA VAL A 217 -5.68 9.90 -10.25
C VAL A 217 -5.54 11.26 -9.59
N LYS A 218 -4.33 11.82 -9.60
CA LYS A 218 -3.99 13.15 -9.10
C LYS A 218 -2.93 13.78 -10.00
#